data_AF-A0A645BA63-F1
#
_entry.id   AF-A0A645BA63-F1
#
_cell.length_a   1.000
_cell.length_b   1.000
_cell.length_c   1.000
_cell.angle_alpha   90.00
_cell.angle_beta   90.00
_cell.angle_gamma   90.00
#
_symmetry.space_group_name_H-M   'P 1'
#
loop_
_entity.id
_entity.type
_entity.pdbx_description
1 polymer ?
#
loop_
_entity_poly.entity_id
_entity_poly.type
_entity_poly.pdbx_seq_one_letter_code
_entity_poly.pdbx_strand_id
1 'polypeptide(L)'
;MTTLIIGAFAISELFDQAMVNNAEYKKITSAANSVKFKRREFFPTFKEMKEVGWKTYLKSSFIGYIIGVLPGAGASMAAFVSYVEAKRVSKHPERFGTGAVDGLVAAETANNAMCGGAMVPMLSLGIPGDGTTAIILGVLMVYGVVPGPDLLVKQMHVMAPMYMALLISAAVLMPLSLFLFGPYYLKIVRINRLVLYSSIALIAILGVFAATYSAFQMGLALAIGVVMYFFKRQGYPNVPFILAVILGPLAEQYMRTTMTISSGNPLIFITHFDSLFFLLLTVAFAILLPRANRRAEALEKKSEEKVKQV
;
A
#
# COMPACT_ATOMS: atom_id res chain seq x y z
N MET A 1 11.17 17.84 1.39
CA MET A 1 10.22 16.70 1.39
C MET A 1 10.63 15.62 0.39
N THR A 2 10.82 15.96 -0.89
CA THR A 2 11.23 15.04 -1.97
C THR A 2 12.45 14.18 -1.63
N THR A 3 13.53 14.80 -1.16
CA THR A 3 14.78 14.15 -0.73
C THR A 3 14.56 13.08 0.34
N LEU A 4 13.68 13.38 1.30
CA LEU A 4 13.38 12.47 2.40
C LEU A 4 12.55 11.28 1.93
N ILE A 5 11.53 11.50 1.09
CA ILE A 5 10.70 10.42 0.53
C ILE A 5 11.56 9.48 -0.33
N ILE A 6 12.39 10.04 -1.23
CA ILE A 6 13.25 9.24 -2.11
C ILE A 6 14.31 8.48 -1.31
N GLY A 7 14.95 9.14 -0.33
CA GLY A 7 15.91 8.49 0.57
C GLY A 7 15.26 7.35 1.37
N ALA A 8 14.18 7.66 2.08
CA ALA A 8 13.54 6.74 3.00
C ALA A 8 12.85 5.55 2.33
N PHE A 9 12.40 5.68 1.08
CA PHE A 9 11.68 4.62 0.38
C PHE A 9 12.48 3.99 -0.77
N ALA A 10 12.94 4.78 -1.74
CA ALA A 10 13.60 4.23 -2.92
C ALA A 10 15.02 3.73 -2.59
N ILE A 11 15.82 4.55 -1.90
CA ILE A 11 17.23 4.22 -1.61
C ILE A 11 17.33 3.15 -0.52
N SER A 12 16.53 3.23 0.55
CA SER A 12 16.52 2.20 1.59
C SER A 12 16.11 0.82 1.05
N GLU A 13 15.11 0.79 0.15
CA GLU A 13 14.66 -0.43 -0.51
C GLU A 13 15.73 -0.97 -1.46
N LEU A 14 16.45 -0.09 -2.18
CA LEU A 14 17.58 -0.50 -3.00
C LEU A 14 18.66 -1.24 -2.20
N PHE A 15 19.00 -0.75 -1.00
CA PHE A 15 19.97 -1.43 -0.12
C PHE A 15 19.46 -2.77 0.40
N ASP A 16 18.18 -2.85 0.74
CA ASP A 16 17.56 -4.10 1.20
C ASP A 16 17.55 -5.15 0.10
N GLN A 17 17.16 -4.73 -1.10
CA GLN A 17 17.15 -5.59 -2.27
C GLN A 17 18.58 -6.01 -2.64
N ALA A 18 19.57 -5.12 -2.59
CA ALA A 18 20.96 -5.49 -2.86
C ALA A 18 21.48 -6.66 -1.98
N MET A 19 20.91 -6.87 -0.79
CA MET A 19 21.30 -7.95 0.13
C MET A 19 20.55 -9.28 -0.06
N VAL A 20 19.42 -9.31 -0.77
CA VAL A 20 18.69 -10.56 -1.01
C VAL A 20 19.50 -11.47 -1.94
N ASN A 21 19.59 -12.75 -1.60
CA ASN A 21 20.40 -13.72 -2.31
C ASN A 21 19.92 -13.92 -3.76
N ASN A 22 20.84 -13.71 -4.72
CA ASN A 22 20.56 -13.86 -6.15
C ASN A 22 20.16 -15.30 -6.56
N ALA A 23 20.43 -16.30 -5.73
CA ALA A 23 20.10 -17.70 -6.01
C ALA A 23 18.59 -17.96 -6.07
N GLU A 24 17.81 -17.38 -5.16
CA GLU A 24 16.36 -17.53 -5.11
C GLU A 24 15.69 -16.84 -6.30
N TYR A 25 16.18 -15.63 -6.62
CA TYR A 25 15.74 -14.90 -7.80
C TYR A 25 16.04 -15.67 -9.10
N LYS A 26 17.25 -16.24 -9.23
CA LYS A 26 17.60 -17.09 -10.39
C LYS A 26 16.69 -18.30 -10.54
N LYS A 27 16.21 -18.91 -9.45
CA LYS A 27 15.22 -20.01 -9.52
C LYS A 27 13.89 -19.51 -10.09
N ILE A 28 13.38 -18.37 -9.59
CA ILE A 28 12.12 -17.76 -10.06
C ILE A 28 12.24 -17.36 -11.54
N THR A 29 13.32 -16.67 -11.92
CA THR A 29 13.53 -16.26 -13.32
C THR A 29 13.72 -17.46 -14.25
N SER A 30 14.42 -18.51 -13.80
CA SER A 30 14.57 -19.75 -14.59
C SER A 30 13.24 -20.45 -14.80
N ALA A 31 12.40 -20.56 -13.75
CA ALA A 31 11.05 -21.12 -13.85
C ALA A 31 10.16 -20.27 -14.79
N ALA A 32 10.24 -18.94 -14.68
CA ALA A 32 9.51 -18.02 -15.57
C ALA A 32 9.98 -18.12 -17.03
N ASN A 33 11.27 -18.40 -17.26
CA ASN A 33 11.85 -18.60 -18.60
C ASN A 33 11.48 -19.96 -19.21
N SER A 34 11.26 -21.00 -18.41
CA SER A 34 10.86 -22.32 -18.90
C SER A 34 9.41 -22.37 -19.42
N VAL A 35 8.55 -21.46 -18.97
CA VAL A 35 7.15 -21.41 -19.42
C VAL A 35 7.04 -20.58 -20.72
N LYS A 36 6.57 -21.21 -21.80
CA LYS A 36 6.26 -20.53 -23.05
C LYS A 36 4.78 -20.13 -23.05
N PHE A 37 4.51 -18.86 -22.78
CA PHE A 37 3.14 -18.33 -22.79
C PHE A 37 2.67 -18.03 -24.20
N LYS A 38 1.49 -18.52 -24.57
CA LYS A 38 0.78 -18.12 -25.79
C LYS A 38 -0.18 -16.97 -25.49
N ARG A 39 -0.40 -16.06 -26.46
CA ARG A 39 -1.35 -14.94 -26.34
C ARG A 39 -2.74 -15.36 -25.86
N ARG A 40 -3.18 -16.56 -26.25
CA ARG A 40 -4.48 -17.14 -25.92
C ARG A 40 -4.61 -17.54 -24.45
N GLU A 41 -3.51 -17.91 -23.80
CA GLU A 41 -3.49 -18.34 -22.38
C GLU A 41 -3.57 -17.15 -21.42
N PHE A 42 -3.46 -15.93 -21.94
CA PHE A 42 -3.55 -14.71 -21.14
C PHE A 42 -4.99 -14.33 -20.80
N PHE A 43 -5.95 -14.73 -21.63
CA PHE A 43 -7.36 -14.50 -21.37
C PHE A 43 -7.96 -15.72 -20.67
N PRO A 44 -8.59 -15.53 -19.50
CA PRO A 44 -9.24 -16.63 -18.81
C PRO A 44 -10.38 -17.18 -19.67
N THR A 45 -10.54 -18.49 -19.66
CA THR A 45 -11.65 -19.13 -20.36
C THR A 45 -12.95 -18.85 -19.59
N PHE A 46 -14.08 -18.67 -20.29
CA PHE A 46 -15.39 -18.51 -19.65
C PHE A 46 -15.70 -19.61 -18.61
N LYS A 47 -15.19 -20.83 -18.83
CA LYS A 47 -15.32 -21.94 -17.89
C LYS A 47 -14.59 -21.67 -16.57
N GLU A 48 -13.36 -21.15 -16.62
CA GLU A 48 -12.56 -20.80 -15.44
C GLU A 48 -13.19 -19.64 -14.67
N MET A 49 -13.67 -18.61 -15.38
CA MET A 49 -14.41 -17.50 -14.75
C MET A 49 -15.68 -17.98 -14.04
N LYS A 50 -16.39 -18.96 -14.64
CA LYS A 50 -17.60 -19.55 -14.06
C LYS A 50 -17.29 -20.46 -12.87
N GLU A 51 -16.16 -21.14 -12.87
CA GLU A 51 -15.70 -21.99 -11.76
C GLU A 51 -15.40 -21.18 -10.51
N VAL A 52 -14.68 -20.06 -10.66
CA VAL A 52 -14.42 -19.11 -9.55
C VAL A 52 -15.72 -18.50 -9.01
N GLY A 53 -16.66 -18.23 -9.92
CA GLY A 53 -17.99 -17.71 -9.61
C GLY A 53 -18.02 -16.21 -9.31
N TRP A 54 -19.00 -15.51 -9.87
CA TRP A 54 -19.17 -14.05 -9.74
C TRP A 54 -19.25 -13.56 -8.28
N LYS A 55 -19.73 -14.40 -7.36
CA LYS A 55 -19.81 -14.09 -5.93
C LYS A 55 -18.42 -13.86 -5.32
N THR A 56 -17.41 -14.62 -5.73
CA THR A 56 -16.03 -14.49 -5.24
C THR A 56 -15.46 -13.15 -5.66
N TYR A 57 -15.66 -12.73 -6.91
CA TYR A 57 -15.25 -11.41 -7.40
C TYR A 57 -15.90 -10.29 -6.59
N LEU A 58 -17.25 -10.28 -6.49
CA LEU A 58 -17.98 -9.21 -5.81
C LEU A 58 -17.59 -9.09 -4.34
N LYS A 59 -17.50 -10.24 -3.65
CA LYS A 59 -17.12 -10.28 -2.24
C LYS A 59 -15.69 -9.84 -2.01
N SER A 60 -14.76 -10.27 -2.86
CA SER A 60 -13.34 -9.89 -2.75
C SER A 60 -13.15 -8.41 -3.05
N SER A 61 -13.86 -7.85 -4.03
CA SER A 61 -13.89 -6.40 -4.28
C SER A 61 -14.41 -5.63 -3.08
N PHE A 62 -15.49 -6.10 -2.44
CA PHE A 62 -16.05 -5.44 -1.26
C PHE A 62 -15.10 -5.51 -0.07
N ILE A 63 -14.51 -6.67 0.21
CA ILE A 63 -13.47 -6.84 1.24
C ILE A 63 -12.29 -5.90 0.97
N GLY A 64 -11.80 -5.88 -0.27
CA GLY A 64 -10.70 -5.01 -0.68
C GLY A 64 -11.02 -3.54 -0.46
N TYR A 65 -12.16 -3.06 -0.95
CA TYR A 65 -12.60 -1.67 -0.77
C TYR A 65 -12.70 -1.28 0.71
N ILE A 66 -13.39 -2.08 1.53
CA ILE A 66 -13.57 -1.79 2.96
C ILE A 66 -12.23 -1.76 3.69
N ILE A 67 -11.34 -2.71 3.41
CA ILE A 67 -9.99 -2.73 3.99
C ILE A 67 -9.17 -1.53 3.52
N GLY A 68 -9.33 -1.10 2.27
CA GLY A 68 -8.66 0.09 1.74
C GLY A 68 -9.10 1.37 2.46
N VAL A 69 -10.38 1.49 2.81
CA VAL A 69 -10.89 2.64 3.58
C VAL A 69 -10.28 2.69 5.00
N LEU A 70 -9.85 1.55 5.55
CA LEU A 70 -9.22 1.49 6.87
C LEU A 70 -7.74 1.93 6.81
N PRO A 71 -7.35 2.99 7.53
CA PRO A 71 -5.96 3.42 7.57
C PRO A 71 -5.04 2.35 8.18
N GLY A 72 -3.90 2.11 7.52
CA GLY A 72 -2.85 1.21 7.99
C GLY A 72 -3.06 -0.27 7.69
N ALA A 73 -4.17 -0.68 7.07
CA ALA A 73 -4.42 -2.09 6.75
C ALA A 73 -3.68 -2.55 5.48
N GLY A 74 -3.76 -1.75 4.41
CA GLY A 74 -3.00 -1.95 3.16
C GLY A 74 -3.34 -3.20 2.34
N ALA A 75 -2.60 -3.35 1.24
CA ALA A 75 -2.83 -4.36 0.19
C ALA A 75 -2.72 -5.80 0.69
N SER A 76 -1.69 -6.08 1.49
CA SER A 76 -1.40 -7.45 1.96
C SER A 76 -2.51 -7.97 2.88
N MET A 77 -3.07 -7.12 3.74
CA MET A 77 -4.20 -7.51 4.59
C MET A 77 -5.47 -7.74 3.76
N ALA A 78 -5.74 -6.89 2.77
CA ALA A 78 -6.87 -7.07 1.87
C ALA A 78 -6.82 -8.41 1.14
N ALA A 79 -5.66 -8.70 0.54
CA ALA A 79 -5.41 -9.96 -0.16
C ALA A 79 -5.55 -11.17 0.78
N PHE A 80 -4.95 -11.10 1.97
CA PHE A 80 -4.97 -12.20 2.94
C PHE A 80 -6.38 -12.49 3.48
N VAL A 81 -7.12 -11.46 3.91
CA VAL A 81 -8.48 -11.63 4.45
C VAL A 81 -9.41 -12.19 3.36
N SER A 82 -9.30 -11.66 2.14
CA SER A 82 -10.07 -12.17 1.00
C SER A 82 -9.71 -13.62 0.67
N TYR A 83 -8.43 -13.98 0.72
CA TYR A 83 -7.96 -15.35 0.51
C TYR A 83 -8.52 -16.33 1.54
N VAL A 84 -8.44 -15.98 2.83
CA VAL A 84 -8.96 -16.79 3.93
C VAL A 84 -10.48 -16.97 3.81
N GLU A 85 -11.19 -15.90 3.47
CA GLU A 85 -12.63 -15.96 3.32
C GLU A 85 -13.05 -16.76 2.07
N ALA A 86 -12.28 -16.69 0.98
CA ALA A 86 -12.46 -17.55 -0.20
C ALA A 86 -12.23 -19.02 0.15
N LYS A 87 -11.18 -19.33 0.93
CA LYS A 87 -10.92 -20.70 1.43
C LYS A 87 -12.08 -21.22 2.26
N ARG A 88 -12.60 -20.40 3.17
CA ARG A 88 -13.70 -20.75 4.07
C ARG A 88 -14.99 -21.11 3.33
N VAL A 89 -15.30 -20.39 2.25
CA VAL A 89 -16.54 -20.57 1.48
C VAL A 89 -16.38 -21.56 0.32
N SER A 90 -15.14 -21.89 -0.05
CA SER A 90 -14.88 -22.82 -1.13
C SER A 90 -15.40 -24.23 -0.83
N LYS A 91 -15.87 -24.91 -1.86
CA LYS A 91 -16.19 -26.34 -1.82
C LYS A 91 -14.94 -27.23 -1.76
N HIS A 92 -13.79 -26.67 -2.13
CA HIS A 92 -12.50 -27.36 -2.22
C HIS A 92 -11.41 -26.62 -1.43
N PRO A 93 -11.56 -26.45 -0.10
CA PRO A 93 -10.59 -25.75 0.74
C PRO A 93 -9.20 -26.40 0.73
N GLU A 94 -9.10 -27.68 0.39
CA GLU A 94 -7.86 -28.46 0.27
C GLU A 94 -6.92 -27.98 -0.86
N ARG A 95 -7.45 -27.30 -1.88
CA ARG A 95 -6.63 -26.77 -2.99
C ARG A 95 -5.93 -25.45 -2.62
N PHE A 96 -6.34 -24.81 -1.52
CA PHE A 96 -5.75 -23.55 -1.08
C PHE A 96 -4.37 -23.80 -0.47
N GLY A 97 -3.35 -23.19 -1.06
CA GLY A 97 -1.94 -23.36 -0.71
C GLY A 97 -1.15 -24.07 -1.82
N THR A 98 -1.84 -24.74 -2.75
CA THR A 98 -1.21 -25.44 -3.88
C THR A 98 -1.38 -24.68 -5.22
N GLY A 99 -1.76 -23.41 -5.17
CA GLY A 99 -2.01 -22.59 -6.36
C GLY A 99 -3.46 -22.59 -6.87
N ALA A 100 -4.46 -22.79 -5.99
CA ALA A 100 -5.88 -22.67 -6.36
C ALA A 100 -6.21 -21.31 -7.02
N VAL A 101 -6.84 -21.37 -8.19
CA VAL A 101 -7.24 -20.20 -8.97
C VAL A 101 -8.20 -19.31 -8.18
N ASP A 102 -9.17 -19.88 -7.46
CA ASP A 102 -10.13 -19.12 -6.66
C ASP A 102 -9.45 -18.27 -5.59
N GLY A 103 -8.41 -18.80 -4.94
CA GLY A 103 -7.63 -18.09 -3.94
C GLY A 103 -6.80 -16.96 -4.55
N LEU A 104 -6.19 -17.21 -5.71
CA LEU A 104 -5.44 -16.18 -6.45
C LEU A 104 -6.38 -15.05 -6.90
N VAL A 105 -7.53 -15.38 -7.48
CA VAL A 105 -8.50 -14.39 -7.95
C VAL A 105 -9.05 -13.58 -6.78
N ALA A 106 -9.38 -14.22 -5.65
CA ALA A 106 -9.84 -13.51 -4.47
C ALA A 106 -8.80 -12.50 -3.97
N ALA A 107 -7.56 -12.96 -3.76
CA ALA A 107 -6.46 -12.12 -3.29
C ALA A 107 -6.17 -10.93 -4.23
N GLU A 108 -6.05 -11.18 -5.53
CA GLU A 108 -5.74 -10.12 -6.52
C GLU A 108 -6.92 -9.17 -6.74
N THR A 109 -8.17 -9.67 -6.69
CA THR A 109 -9.36 -8.81 -6.77
C THR A 109 -9.43 -7.87 -5.57
N ALA A 110 -9.19 -8.38 -4.37
CA ALA A 110 -9.19 -7.57 -3.16
C ALA A 110 -8.03 -6.56 -3.14
N ASN A 111 -6.83 -6.98 -3.55
CA ASN A 111 -5.68 -6.09 -3.69
C ASN A 111 -5.99 -4.90 -4.63
N ASN A 112 -6.57 -5.18 -5.80
CA ASN A 112 -6.91 -4.14 -6.76
C ASN A 112 -8.04 -3.22 -6.27
N ALA A 113 -9.06 -3.76 -5.60
CA ALA A 113 -10.16 -2.96 -5.04
C ALA A 113 -9.74 -2.09 -3.85
N MET A 114 -8.74 -2.53 -3.07
CA MET A 114 -8.16 -1.79 -1.96
C MET A 114 -7.58 -0.45 -2.41
N CYS A 115 -6.91 -0.40 -3.57
CA CYS A 115 -6.35 0.83 -4.12
C CYS A 115 -7.37 1.97 -4.24
N GLY A 116 -8.59 1.68 -4.71
CA GLY A 116 -9.66 2.67 -4.79
C GLY A 116 -10.18 3.08 -3.41
N GLY A 117 -10.32 2.13 -2.48
CA GLY A 117 -10.73 2.40 -1.10
C GLY A 117 -9.75 3.29 -0.34
N ALA A 118 -8.44 3.05 -0.51
CA ALA A 118 -7.38 3.80 0.17
C ALA A 118 -7.27 5.27 -0.28
N MET A 119 -7.75 5.59 -1.48
CA MET A 119 -7.82 6.97 -1.96
C MET A 119 -8.89 7.79 -1.25
N VAL A 120 -9.97 7.17 -0.76
CA VAL A 120 -11.09 7.88 -0.11
C VAL A 120 -10.65 8.66 1.14
N PRO A 121 -10.06 8.03 2.18
CA PRO A 121 -9.60 8.76 3.37
C PRO A 121 -8.39 9.65 3.05
N MET A 122 -7.54 9.25 2.10
CA MET A 122 -6.38 10.04 1.72
C MET A 122 -6.79 11.38 1.11
N LEU A 123 -7.70 11.37 0.13
CA LEU A 123 -8.16 12.59 -0.55
C LEU A 123 -9.08 13.43 0.32
N SER A 124 -9.94 12.79 1.12
CA SER A 124 -10.98 13.49 1.90
C SER A 124 -10.45 14.01 3.25
N LEU A 125 -9.53 13.30 3.89
CA LEU A 125 -9.05 13.60 5.24
C LEU A 125 -7.54 13.83 5.32
N GLY A 126 -6.79 13.59 4.24
CA GLY A 126 -5.32 13.61 4.30
C GLY A 126 -4.72 12.44 5.05
N ILE A 127 -5.49 11.36 5.29
CA ILE A 127 -5.06 10.19 6.05
C ILE A 127 -4.81 9.03 5.08
N PRO A 128 -3.56 8.65 4.82
CA PRO A 128 -3.25 7.58 3.87
C PRO A 128 -3.64 6.20 4.42
N GLY A 129 -4.10 5.33 3.53
CA GLY A 129 -4.52 3.96 3.84
C GLY A 129 -3.37 3.00 4.06
N ASP A 130 -2.22 3.25 3.44
CA ASP A 130 -1.07 2.36 3.39
C ASP A 130 0.22 3.10 3.01
N GLY A 131 1.34 2.37 2.88
CA GLY A 131 2.62 2.94 2.48
C GLY A 131 2.62 3.58 1.09
N THR A 132 1.88 3.01 0.13
CA THR A 132 1.84 3.54 -1.24
C THR A 132 1.07 4.86 -1.31
N THR A 133 -0.10 4.93 -0.66
CA THR A 133 -0.88 6.17 -0.55
C THR A 133 -0.17 7.25 0.27
N ALA A 134 0.67 6.89 1.25
CA ALA A 134 1.52 7.85 1.96
C ALA A 134 2.52 8.56 1.04
N ILE A 135 3.12 7.82 0.10
CA ILE A 135 4.01 8.40 -0.91
C ILE A 135 3.21 9.32 -1.84
N ILE A 136 2.03 8.87 -2.30
CA ILE A 136 1.15 9.68 -3.15
C ILE A 136 0.75 10.98 -2.44
N LEU A 137 0.38 10.92 -1.16
CA LEU A 137 0.09 12.10 -0.33
C LEU A 137 1.29 13.05 -0.32
N GLY A 138 2.50 12.53 -0.08
CA GLY A 138 3.73 13.34 -0.11
C GLY A 138 3.98 13.99 -1.48
N VAL A 139 3.72 13.28 -2.57
CA VAL A 139 3.82 13.81 -3.93
C VAL A 139 2.78 14.91 -4.18
N LEU A 140 1.52 14.68 -3.83
CA LEU A 140 0.45 15.68 -3.98
C LEU A 140 0.81 16.98 -3.25
N MET A 141 1.31 16.89 -2.01
CA MET A 141 1.75 18.06 -1.25
C MET A 141 2.92 18.79 -1.90
N VAL A 142 3.86 18.07 -2.52
CA VAL A 142 4.95 18.69 -3.31
C VAL A 142 4.41 19.48 -4.51
N TYR A 143 3.34 19.00 -5.14
CA TYR A 143 2.65 19.68 -6.24
C TYR A 143 1.63 20.74 -5.77
N GLY A 144 1.56 21.05 -4.47
CA GLY A 144 0.65 22.06 -3.92
C GLY A 144 -0.80 21.60 -3.79
N VAL A 145 -1.07 20.31 -3.98
CA VAL A 145 -2.38 19.70 -3.74
C VAL A 145 -2.37 19.17 -2.31
N VAL A 146 -3.14 19.81 -1.42
CA VAL A 146 -3.25 19.41 -0.02
C VAL A 146 -4.56 18.64 0.17
N PRO A 147 -4.50 17.32 0.40
CA PRO A 147 -5.69 16.53 0.65
C PRO A 147 -6.39 16.89 1.95
N GLY A 148 -7.72 16.76 1.96
CA GLY A 148 -8.57 17.19 3.06
C GLY A 148 -9.95 17.67 2.57
N PRO A 149 -10.85 18.05 3.50
CA PRO A 149 -12.22 18.44 3.15
C PRO A 149 -12.25 19.66 2.22
N ASP A 150 -11.31 20.58 2.41
CA ASP A 150 -11.14 21.77 1.58
C ASP A 150 -10.76 21.45 0.13
N LEU A 151 -10.09 20.32 -0.12
CA LEU A 151 -9.71 19.92 -1.47
C LEU A 151 -10.95 19.67 -2.34
N LEU A 152 -11.98 19.05 -1.77
CA LEU A 152 -13.24 18.76 -2.43
C LEU A 152 -14.03 20.04 -2.72
N VAL A 153 -13.94 21.05 -1.86
CA VAL A 153 -14.71 22.30 -2.01
C VAL A 153 -13.98 23.31 -2.88
N LYS A 154 -12.69 23.56 -2.61
CA LYS A 154 -11.91 24.65 -3.20
C LYS A 154 -11.19 24.25 -4.49
N GLN A 155 -10.87 22.97 -4.68
CA GLN A 155 -10.08 22.47 -5.81
C GLN A 155 -10.84 21.45 -6.67
N MET A 156 -12.15 21.63 -6.84
CA MET A 156 -12.96 20.74 -7.67
C MET A 156 -12.46 20.64 -9.13
N HIS A 157 -11.85 21.72 -9.64
CA HIS A 157 -11.24 21.75 -10.97
C HIS A 157 -10.03 20.81 -11.14
N VAL A 158 -9.37 20.42 -10.03
CA VAL A 158 -8.31 19.39 -10.02
C VAL A 158 -8.91 18.02 -9.72
N MET A 159 -9.87 17.95 -8.80
CA MET A 159 -10.48 16.70 -8.35
C MET A 159 -11.34 16.02 -9.42
N ALA A 160 -12.18 16.76 -10.13
CA ALA A 160 -13.08 16.18 -11.13
C ALA A 160 -12.30 15.49 -12.28
N PRO A 161 -11.27 16.10 -12.90
CA PRO A 161 -10.42 15.41 -13.87
C PRO A 161 -9.66 14.22 -13.27
N MET A 162 -9.21 14.32 -12.02
CA MET A 162 -8.50 13.23 -11.34
C MET A 162 -9.42 12.02 -11.12
N TYR A 163 -10.64 12.21 -10.61
CA TYR A 163 -11.62 11.12 -10.49
C TYR A 163 -12.00 10.54 -11.84
N MET A 164 -12.17 11.40 -12.86
CA MET A 164 -12.44 10.93 -14.21
C MET A 164 -11.27 10.11 -14.75
N ALA A 165 -10.02 10.54 -14.53
CA ALA A 165 -8.82 9.80 -14.92
C ALA A 165 -8.71 8.45 -14.21
N LEU A 166 -9.03 8.38 -12.91
CA LEU A 166 -9.07 7.12 -12.16
C LEU A 166 -10.15 6.17 -12.71
N LEU A 167 -11.35 6.68 -12.99
CA LEU A 167 -12.44 5.90 -13.58
C LEU A 167 -12.12 5.43 -15.00
N ILE A 168 -11.62 6.30 -15.87
CA ILE A 168 -11.18 5.94 -17.23
C ILE A 168 -10.03 4.94 -17.17
N SER A 169 -9.09 5.13 -16.24
CA SER A 169 -7.98 4.20 -16.04
C SER A 169 -8.47 2.80 -15.68
N ALA A 170 -9.38 2.70 -14.72
CA ALA A 170 -9.93 1.41 -14.29
C ALA A 170 -10.85 0.76 -15.34
N ALA A 171 -11.74 1.54 -15.97
CA ALA A 171 -12.77 1.03 -16.86
C ALA A 171 -12.29 0.81 -18.31
N VAL A 172 -11.35 1.63 -18.79
CA VAL A 172 -10.91 1.63 -20.19
C VAL A 172 -9.44 1.26 -20.30
N LEU A 173 -8.54 1.99 -19.63
CA LEU A 173 -7.10 1.78 -19.84
C LEU A 173 -6.64 0.43 -19.32
N MET A 174 -7.15 -0.05 -18.18
CA MET A 174 -6.75 -1.34 -17.63
C MET A 174 -7.15 -2.50 -18.56
N PRO A 175 -8.41 -2.68 -18.99
CA PRO A 175 -8.78 -3.70 -19.98
C PRO A 175 -8.04 -3.56 -21.31
N LEU A 176 -7.88 -2.32 -21.81
CA LEU A 176 -7.18 -2.05 -23.06
C LEU A 176 -5.69 -2.43 -22.98
N SER A 177 -5.03 -2.06 -21.88
CA SER A 177 -3.63 -2.38 -21.64
C SER A 177 -3.42 -3.89 -21.50
N LEU A 178 -4.36 -4.58 -20.86
CA LEU A 178 -4.38 -6.03 -20.73
C LEU A 178 -4.51 -6.69 -22.11
N PHE A 179 -5.37 -6.16 -22.97
CA PHE A 179 -5.57 -6.64 -24.33
C PHE A 179 -4.36 -6.42 -25.25
N LEU A 180 -3.77 -5.22 -25.22
CA LEU A 180 -2.64 -4.88 -26.09
C LEU A 180 -1.32 -5.52 -25.61
N PHE A 181 -1.05 -5.40 -24.31
CA PHE A 181 0.27 -5.67 -23.72
C PHE A 181 0.32 -6.87 -22.79
N GLY A 182 -0.79 -7.59 -22.60
CA GLY A 182 -0.89 -8.73 -21.69
C GLY A 182 0.29 -9.70 -21.65
N PRO A 183 0.65 -10.33 -22.78
CA PRO A 183 1.80 -11.25 -22.85
C PRO A 183 3.15 -10.58 -22.59
N TYR A 184 3.26 -9.27 -22.80
CA TYR A 184 4.47 -8.52 -22.55
C TYR A 184 4.67 -8.26 -21.05
N TYR A 185 3.59 -8.13 -20.26
CA TYR A 185 3.70 -8.02 -18.80
C TYR A 185 4.40 -9.24 -18.19
N LEU A 186 4.22 -10.43 -18.76
CA LEU A 186 4.92 -11.65 -18.34
C LEU A 186 6.44 -11.57 -18.54
N LYS A 187 6.93 -10.74 -19.47
CA LYS A 187 8.36 -10.50 -19.67
C LYS A 187 8.95 -9.61 -18.59
N ILE A 188 8.15 -8.80 -17.90
CA ILE A 188 8.63 -7.93 -16.80
C ILE A 188 9.21 -8.79 -15.67
N VAL A 189 8.60 -9.94 -15.39
CA VAL A 189 9.08 -10.92 -14.39
C VAL A 189 10.46 -11.50 -14.77
N ARG A 190 10.85 -11.43 -16.05
CA ARG A 190 12.12 -11.93 -16.57
C ARG A 190 13.23 -10.89 -16.59
N ILE A 191 12.94 -9.63 -16.23
CA ILE A 191 13.95 -8.56 -16.23
C ILE A 191 15.03 -8.90 -15.21
N ASN A 192 16.29 -8.75 -15.58
CA ASN A 192 17.39 -8.96 -14.64
C ASN A 192 17.30 -7.94 -13.51
N ARG A 193 17.23 -8.46 -12.29
CA ARG A 193 17.27 -7.70 -11.03
C ARG A 193 18.32 -6.60 -10.99
N LEU A 194 19.54 -6.91 -11.45
CA LEU A 194 20.64 -5.96 -11.46
C LEU A 194 20.31 -4.74 -12.32
N VAL A 195 19.72 -4.98 -13.50
CA VAL A 195 19.31 -3.91 -14.43
C VAL A 195 18.15 -3.12 -13.84
N LEU A 196 17.15 -3.81 -13.27
CA LEU A 196 15.98 -3.16 -12.67
C LEU A 196 16.39 -2.19 -11.55
N TYR A 197 17.14 -2.67 -10.56
CA TYR A 197 17.52 -1.83 -9.42
C TYR A 197 18.58 -0.78 -9.77
N SER A 198 19.48 -1.04 -10.72
CA SER A 198 20.41 -0.01 -11.20
C SER A 198 19.67 1.14 -11.89
N SER A 199 18.65 0.83 -12.70
CA SER A 199 17.80 1.84 -13.32
C SER A 199 16.98 2.62 -12.28
N ILE A 200 16.43 1.94 -11.27
CA ILE A 200 15.71 2.60 -10.16
C ILE A 200 16.65 3.55 -9.40
N ALA A 201 17.88 3.11 -9.08
CA ALA A 201 18.87 3.93 -8.40
C ALA A 201 19.23 5.19 -9.20
N LEU A 202 19.45 5.03 -10.50
CA LEU A 202 19.75 6.14 -11.40
C LEU A 202 18.58 7.14 -11.46
N ILE A 203 17.35 6.67 -11.66
CA ILE A 203 16.16 7.52 -11.71
C ILE A 203 15.91 8.21 -10.37
N ALA A 204 16.10 7.51 -9.25
CA ALA A 204 15.91 8.08 -7.91
C ALA A 204 16.89 9.24 -7.64
N ILE A 205 18.19 9.03 -7.92
CA ILE A 205 19.23 10.04 -7.70
C ILE A 205 19.04 11.23 -8.66
N LEU A 206 18.77 10.96 -9.94
CA LEU A 206 18.47 12.01 -10.91
C LEU A 206 17.18 12.76 -10.58
N GLY A 207 16.16 12.07 -10.05
CA GLY A 207 14.91 12.67 -9.62
C GLY A 207 15.09 13.65 -8.46
N VAL A 208 15.93 13.32 -7.48
CA VAL A 208 16.31 14.26 -6.41
C VAL A 208 17.01 15.48 -6.99
N PHE A 209 17.96 15.28 -7.91
CA PHE A 209 18.67 16.39 -8.53
C PHE A 209 17.74 17.27 -9.37
N ALA A 210 16.89 16.68 -10.21
CA ALA A 210 15.95 17.42 -11.06
C ALA A 210 14.94 18.22 -10.24
N ALA A 211 14.53 17.72 -9.07
CA ALA A 211 13.58 18.42 -8.21
C ALA A 211 14.20 19.55 -7.38
N THR A 212 15.51 19.49 -7.10
CA THR A 212 16.15 20.37 -6.09
C THR A 212 17.33 21.16 -6.63
N TYR A 213 17.82 20.82 -7.83
CA TYR A 213 19.04 21.32 -8.47
C TYR A 213 20.25 21.35 -7.53
N SER A 214 20.33 20.41 -6.58
CA SER A 214 21.32 20.41 -5.50
C SER A 214 22.01 19.06 -5.34
N ALA A 215 23.32 19.03 -5.54
CA ALA A 215 24.15 17.86 -5.28
C ALA A 215 24.18 17.49 -3.79
N PHE A 216 24.08 18.49 -2.90
CA PHE A 216 23.95 18.24 -1.46
C PHE A 216 22.69 17.44 -1.15
N GLN A 217 21.55 17.76 -1.78
CA GLN A 217 20.32 17.01 -1.57
C GLN A 217 20.40 15.58 -2.10
N MET A 218 21.14 15.32 -3.18
CA MET A 218 21.42 13.95 -3.63
C MET A 218 22.20 13.16 -2.55
N GLY A 219 23.25 13.76 -2.00
CA GLY A 219 24.03 13.16 -0.90
C GLY A 219 23.20 12.93 0.36
N LEU A 220 22.32 13.88 0.69
CA LEU A 220 21.40 13.76 1.81
C LEU A 220 20.37 12.63 1.60
N ALA A 221 19.83 12.47 0.38
CA ALA A 221 18.94 11.36 0.06
C ALA A 221 19.62 10.01 0.30
N LEU A 222 20.90 9.88 -0.12
CA LEU A 222 21.69 8.67 0.12
C LEU A 222 21.90 8.42 1.61
N ALA A 223 22.29 9.45 2.37
CA ALA A 223 22.47 9.35 3.82
C ALA A 223 21.17 8.92 4.53
N ILE A 224 20.04 9.53 4.20
CA ILE A 224 18.72 9.15 4.72
C ILE A 224 18.41 7.69 4.35
N GLY A 225 18.66 7.27 3.11
CA GLY A 225 18.42 5.91 2.68
C GLY A 225 19.24 4.86 3.45
N VAL A 226 20.50 5.17 3.76
CA VAL A 226 21.35 4.32 4.61
C VAL A 226 20.77 4.23 6.03
N VAL A 227 20.41 5.36 6.64
CA VAL A 227 19.82 5.38 7.99
C VAL A 227 18.52 4.58 8.03
N MET A 228 17.63 4.80 7.07
CA MET A 228 16.35 4.12 7.00
C MET A 228 16.50 2.62 6.72
N TYR A 229 17.51 2.23 5.95
CA TYR A 229 17.86 0.82 5.77
C TYR A 229 18.23 0.15 7.11
N PHE A 230 19.04 0.81 7.95
CA PHE A 230 19.36 0.28 9.29
C PHE A 230 18.16 0.23 10.23
N PHE A 231 17.26 1.21 10.15
CA PHE A 231 16.02 1.21 10.91
C PHE A 231 15.11 0.05 10.51
N LYS A 232 14.96 -0.19 9.19
CA LYS A 232 14.20 -1.33 8.66
C LYS A 232 14.74 -2.66 9.20
N ARG A 233 16.07 -2.82 9.28
CA ARG A 233 16.70 -4.04 9.84
C ARG A 233 16.49 -4.23 11.34
N GLN A 234 16.28 -3.16 12.09
CA GLN A 234 15.97 -3.21 13.52
C GLN A 234 14.46 -3.42 13.77
N GLY A 235 13.66 -3.58 12.71
CA GLY A 235 12.22 -3.77 12.81
C GLY A 235 11.40 -2.47 12.84
N TYR A 236 12.02 -1.31 12.61
CA TYR A 236 11.31 -0.05 12.47
C TYR A 236 10.82 0.13 11.03
N PRO A 237 9.50 0.16 10.77
CA PRO A 237 9.00 0.23 9.40
C PRO A 237 9.18 1.64 8.79
N ASN A 238 9.49 1.70 7.49
CA ASN A 238 9.69 2.98 6.79
C ASN A 238 8.39 3.80 6.64
N VAL A 239 7.24 3.11 6.57
CA VAL A 239 5.94 3.74 6.32
C VAL A 239 5.54 4.70 7.47
N PRO A 240 5.50 4.28 8.74
CA PRO A 240 5.26 5.18 9.88
C PRO A 240 6.19 6.39 9.94
N PHE A 241 7.46 6.23 9.55
CA PHE A 241 8.41 7.35 9.52
C PHE A 241 7.99 8.42 8.52
N ILE A 242 7.65 8.02 7.29
CA ILE A 242 7.14 8.95 6.27
C ILE A 242 5.85 9.61 6.75
N LEU A 243 4.93 8.82 7.32
CA LEU A 243 3.69 9.36 7.89
C LEU A 243 3.95 10.40 8.97
N ALA A 244 4.89 10.17 9.89
CA ALA A 244 5.24 11.12 10.93
C ALA A 244 5.79 12.44 10.34
N VAL A 245 6.62 12.36 9.29
CA VAL A 245 7.17 13.56 8.63
C VAL A 245 6.09 14.35 7.89
N ILE A 246 5.11 13.67 7.29
CA ILE A 246 4.00 14.33 6.59
C ILE A 246 2.98 14.91 7.58
N LEU A 247 2.52 14.09 8.51
CA LEU A 247 1.41 14.41 9.41
C LEU A 247 1.85 15.25 10.62
N GLY A 248 3.11 15.17 11.05
CA GLY A 248 3.61 15.92 12.21
C GLY A 248 3.42 17.44 12.08
N PRO A 249 3.88 18.08 10.99
CA PRO A 249 3.67 19.51 10.77
C PRO A 249 2.18 19.88 10.70
N LEU A 250 1.35 19.04 10.08
CA LEU A 250 -0.10 19.25 10.01
C LEU A 250 -0.72 19.20 11.41
N ALA A 251 -0.35 18.19 12.21
CA ALA A 251 -0.82 18.05 13.58
C ALA A 251 -0.42 19.25 14.45
N GLU A 252 0.82 19.73 14.35
CA GLU A 252 1.28 20.93 15.06
C GLU A 252 0.50 22.17 14.63
N GLN A 253 0.30 22.35 13.32
CA GLN A 253 -0.43 23.48 12.77
C GLN A 253 -1.89 23.49 13.25
N TYR A 254 -2.59 22.36 13.19
CA TYR A 254 -3.97 22.27 13.67
C TYR A 254 -4.05 22.45 15.19
N MET A 255 -3.13 21.87 15.95
CA MET A 255 -3.07 22.08 17.41
C MET A 255 -2.87 23.56 17.75
N ARG A 256 -1.95 24.24 17.08
CA ARG A 256 -1.70 25.69 17.26
C ARG A 256 -2.94 26.51 16.89
N THR A 257 -3.60 26.16 15.80
CA THR A 257 -4.83 26.83 15.34
C THR A 257 -5.95 26.68 16.38
N THR A 258 -6.19 25.46 16.86
CA THR A 258 -7.19 25.17 17.90
C THR A 258 -6.88 25.90 19.21
N MET A 259 -5.62 25.90 19.66
CA MET A 259 -5.20 26.63 20.87
C MET A 259 -5.35 28.14 20.72
N THR A 260 -5.18 28.68 19.51
CA THR A 260 -5.42 30.10 19.25
C THR A 260 -6.91 30.42 19.33
N ILE A 261 -7.76 29.58 18.74
CA ILE A 261 -9.23 29.71 18.80
C ILE A 261 -9.73 29.63 20.25
N SER A 262 -9.14 28.76 21.06
CA SER A 262 -9.51 28.61 22.48
C SER A 262 -8.86 29.61 23.43
N SER A 263 -8.17 30.63 22.90
CA SER A 263 -7.41 31.62 23.71
C SER A 263 -6.42 30.96 24.69
N GLY A 264 -5.81 29.85 24.27
CA GLY A 264 -4.82 29.11 25.05
C GLY A 264 -5.41 28.07 26.00
N ASN A 265 -6.73 27.86 26.02
CA ASN A 265 -7.36 26.89 26.90
C ASN A 265 -7.36 25.47 26.28
N PRO A 266 -6.62 24.48 26.85
CA PRO A 266 -6.58 23.12 26.32
C PRO A 266 -7.87 22.31 26.60
N LEU A 267 -8.79 22.80 27.44
CA LEU A 267 -10.08 22.13 27.68
C LEU A 267 -10.92 22.00 26.41
N ILE A 268 -10.65 22.79 25.37
CA ILE A 268 -11.36 22.72 24.08
C ILE A 268 -11.35 21.31 23.46
N PHE A 269 -10.29 20.53 23.70
CA PHE A 269 -10.17 19.16 23.19
C PHE A 269 -11.16 18.18 23.84
N ILE A 270 -11.67 18.51 25.03
CA ILE A 270 -12.64 17.69 25.78
C ILE A 270 -14.06 18.23 25.60
N THR A 271 -14.23 19.55 25.50
CA THR A 271 -15.56 20.18 25.41
C THR A 271 -16.21 20.00 24.04
N HIS A 272 -15.44 19.90 22.95
CA HIS A 272 -15.98 19.61 21.63
C HIS A 272 -16.23 18.11 21.44
N PHE A 273 -17.46 17.77 21.05
CA PHE A 273 -17.90 16.37 20.87
C PHE A 273 -17.03 15.59 19.88
N ASP A 274 -16.68 16.18 18.74
CA ASP A 274 -15.87 15.52 17.71
C ASP A 274 -14.44 15.24 18.19
N SER A 275 -13.83 16.21 18.87
CA SER A 275 -12.49 16.05 19.45
C SER A 275 -12.48 14.99 20.53
N LEU A 276 -13.47 15.00 21.43
CA LEU A 276 -13.62 14.00 22.48
C LEU A 276 -13.82 12.60 21.88
N PHE A 277 -14.64 12.47 20.83
CA PHE A 277 -14.85 11.22 20.13
C PHE A 277 -13.54 10.64 19.58
N PHE A 278 -12.76 11.43 18.85
CA PHE A 278 -11.47 10.98 18.31
C PHE A 278 -10.43 10.70 19.40
N LEU A 279 -10.45 11.44 20.51
CA LEU A 279 -9.56 11.21 21.64
C LEU A 279 -9.90 9.89 22.35
N LEU A 280 -11.18 9.61 22.60
CA LEU A 280 -11.65 8.34 23.14
C LEU A 280 -11.33 7.18 22.20
N LEU A 281 -11.51 7.37 20.89
CA LEU A 281 -11.17 6.37 19.88
C LEU A 281 -9.66 6.08 19.88
N THR A 282 -8.82 7.11 19.97
CA THR A 282 -7.36 6.97 20.08
C THR A 282 -6.98 6.16 21.33
N VAL A 283 -7.56 6.49 22.49
CA VAL A 283 -7.33 5.74 23.74
C VAL A 283 -7.82 4.29 23.61
N ALA A 284 -8.99 4.07 23.01
CA ALA A 284 -9.52 2.74 22.76
C ALA A 284 -8.57 1.92 21.88
N PHE A 285 -8.08 2.48 20.77
CA PHE A 285 -7.12 1.81 19.89
C PHE A 285 -5.79 1.52 20.62
N ALA A 286 -5.25 2.49 21.38
CA ALA A 286 -4.02 2.32 22.14
C ALA A 286 -4.12 1.17 23.18
N ILE A 287 -5.30 0.92 23.73
CA ILE A 287 -5.54 -0.16 24.70
C ILE A 287 -5.88 -1.49 24.01
N LEU A 288 -6.69 -1.45 22.95
CA LEU A 288 -7.21 -2.64 22.27
C LEU A 288 -6.18 -3.29 21.35
N LEU A 289 -5.35 -2.51 20.64
CA LEU A 289 -4.35 -3.05 19.71
C LEU A 289 -3.32 -3.97 20.40
N PRO A 290 -2.68 -3.57 21.51
CA PRO A 290 -1.75 -4.46 22.21
C PRO A 290 -2.42 -5.72 22.75
N ARG A 291 -3.69 -5.63 23.17
CA ARG A 291 -4.47 -6.78 23.67
C ARG A 291 -4.85 -7.74 22.54
N ALA A 292 -5.20 -7.21 21.37
CA ALA A 292 -5.51 -7.99 20.19
C ALA A 292 -4.26 -8.72 19.67
N ASN A 293 -3.12 -8.02 19.57
CA ASN A 293 -1.86 -8.63 19.13
C ASN A 293 -1.42 -9.76 20.05
N ARG A 294 -1.44 -9.54 21.38
CA ARG A 294 -1.11 -10.60 22.36
C ARG A 294 -2.03 -11.81 22.26
N ARG A 295 -3.31 -11.62 21.95
CA ARG A 295 -4.26 -12.72 21.74
C ARG A 295 -3.96 -13.48 20.45
N ALA A 296 -3.64 -12.78 19.36
CA ALA A 296 -3.26 -13.38 18.10
C ALA A 296 -1.97 -14.21 18.25
N GLU A 297 -0.94 -13.66 18.87
CA GLU A 297 0.32 -14.36 19.17
C GLU A 297 0.11 -15.61 20.04
N ALA A 298 -0.80 -15.53 21.03
CA ALA A 298 -1.13 -16.68 21.88
C ALA A 298 -1.88 -17.79 21.12
N LEU A 299 -2.70 -17.43 20.13
CA LEU A 299 -3.40 -18.38 19.28
C LEU A 299 -2.45 -19.04 18.26
N GLU A 300 -1.51 -18.28 17.70
CA GLU A 300 -0.46 -18.83 16.83
C GLU A 300 0.41 -19.84 17.57
N LYS A 301 0.89 -19.51 18.77
CA LYS A 301 1.67 -20.45 19.61
C LYS A 301 0.91 -21.74 19.91
N LYS A 302 -0.38 -21.66 20.24
CA LYS A 302 -1.23 -22.84 20.45
C LYS A 302 -1.43 -23.68 19.18
N SER A 303 -1.48 -23.04 18.01
CA SER A 303 -1.57 -23.73 16.73
C SER A 303 -0.26 -24.47 16.41
N GLU A 304 0.89 -23.83 16.63
CA GLU A 304 2.21 -24.45 16.43
C GLU A 304 2.46 -25.62 17.38
N GLU A 305 2.03 -25.53 18.65
CA GLU A 305 2.13 -26.63 19.61
C GLU A 305 1.28 -27.84 19.20
N LYS A 306 0.08 -27.61 18.66
CA LYS A 306 -0.78 -28.69 18.15
C LYS A 306 -0.20 -29.38 16.91
N VAL A 307 0.48 -28.64 16.04
CA VAL A 307 1.12 -29.21 14.84
C VAL A 307 2.36 -30.03 15.19
N LYS A 308 3.06 -29.70 16.29
CA LYS A 308 4.22 -30.48 16.77
C LYS A 308 3.84 -31.75 17.56
N GLN A 309 2.58 -31.89 17.97
CA GLN A 309 2.08 -33.05 18.73
C GLN A 309 1.41 -34.12 17.85
N VAL A 310 1.30 -33.87 16.53
CA VAL A 310 0.79 -34.81 15.51
C VAL A 310 1.97 -35.26 14.66
#